data_AF-A0A125RD73-F1
#
_entry.id   AF-A0A125RD73-F1
#
_cell.length_a   1.000
_cell.length_b   1.000
_cell.length_c   1.000
_cell.angle_alpha   90.00
_cell.angle_beta   90.00
_cell.angle_gamma   90.00
#
_symmetry.space_group_name_H-M   'P 1'
#
loop_
_entity.id
_entity.type
_entity.pdbx_description
1 polymer ?
#
loop_
_entity_poly.entity_id
_entity_poly.type
_entity_poly.pdbx_seq_one_letter_code
_entity_poly.pdbx_strand_id
1 'polypeptide(L)'
;MKICDICGNYNLKENNYCTHCGNKLITEHFCPFCSESNPDYATYCIKCGRQMNPLYIDSFDVLFSEFNENLLSNASIGDVEYNKLLSEIFLRAEHFEIEGNTIKDKILNFAGIFTQCYPKSRGYERGFIFLGNKIFYDDRLDDSVQIATIIHELAHYLLFTIVESLLCEIFHVKTSSTLQSFVWYFLTLPEFKIMNEYCAHTVEGRFIPYGYQNYGSFNVLVEDTSLDSESIETMMIFGNTFANEIIVYLEKYLDERLREEIKLQYKMDLKTPNFDSIFIETGECLPLVVKNSMLLKILYEIFEEASSSEARKELESIKEGIEVN
;
A
#
# COMPACT_ATOMS: atom_id res chain seq x y z
N MET A 1 -2.06 -27.88 -5.83
CA MET A 1 -1.15 -26.78 -5.45
C MET A 1 -1.07 -25.83 -6.62
N LYS A 2 -0.99 -24.52 -6.35
CA LYS A 2 -0.69 -23.48 -7.35
C LYS A 2 0.77 -23.06 -7.16
N ILE A 3 1.50 -22.79 -8.23
CA ILE A 3 2.85 -22.21 -8.15
C ILE A 3 2.72 -20.73 -8.45
N CYS A 4 3.33 -19.87 -7.63
CA CYS A 4 3.39 -18.44 -7.92
C CYS A 4 4.31 -18.20 -9.12
N ASP A 5 3.78 -17.55 -10.14
CA ASP A 5 4.47 -17.12 -11.35
C ASP A 5 5.51 -16.02 -11.11
N ILE A 6 5.35 -15.24 -10.04
CA ILE A 6 6.29 -14.16 -9.68
C ILE A 6 7.46 -14.66 -8.85
N CYS A 7 7.23 -15.46 -7.80
CA CYS A 7 8.29 -15.87 -6.86
C CYS A 7 8.56 -17.38 -6.81
N GLY A 8 7.84 -18.20 -7.56
CA GLY A 8 8.02 -19.66 -7.59
C GLY A 8 7.49 -20.41 -6.35
N ASN A 9 6.93 -19.72 -5.35
CA ASN A 9 6.46 -20.38 -4.13
C ASN A 9 5.24 -21.28 -4.38
N TYR A 10 5.18 -22.41 -3.67
CA TYR A 10 4.06 -23.33 -3.71
C TYR A 10 2.95 -22.93 -2.76
N ASN A 11 1.72 -22.89 -3.26
CA ASN A 11 0.53 -22.48 -2.52
C ASN A 11 -0.57 -23.55 -2.57
N LEU A 12 -1.45 -23.57 -1.58
CA LEU A 12 -2.61 -24.49 -1.57
C LEU A 12 -3.57 -24.11 -2.70
N LYS A 13 -4.49 -25.03 -3.05
CA LYS A 13 -5.44 -24.78 -4.15
C LYS A 13 -6.44 -23.67 -3.79
N GLU A 14 -6.81 -23.54 -2.51
CA GLU A 14 -7.71 -22.49 -2.03
C GLU A 14 -7.09 -21.08 -1.96
N ASN A 15 -5.75 -20.94 -1.96
CA ASN A 15 -5.13 -19.63 -1.91
C ASN A 15 -5.46 -18.82 -3.20
N ASN A 16 -6.01 -17.63 -3.01
CA ASN A 16 -6.17 -16.63 -4.08
C ASN A 16 -4.91 -15.80 -4.28
N TYR A 17 -4.08 -15.68 -3.24
CA TYR A 17 -2.85 -14.90 -3.22
C TYR A 17 -1.67 -15.74 -2.76
N CYS A 18 -0.47 -15.40 -3.22
CA CYS A 18 0.75 -16.09 -2.88
C CYS A 18 1.15 -15.78 -1.43
N THR A 19 1.28 -16.81 -0.62
CA THR A 19 1.70 -16.73 0.80
C THR A 19 3.12 -16.20 1.00
N HIS A 20 3.94 -16.18 -0.06
CA HIS A 20 5.31 -15.65 -0.03
C HIS A 20 5.38 -14.19 -0.53
N CYS A 21 5.00 -13.91 -1.79
CA CYS A 21 5.14 -12.56 -2.35
C CYS A 21 3.84 -11.73 -2.44
N GLY A 22 2.69 -12.25 -1.99
CA GLY A 22 1.41 -11.55 -2.06
C GLY A 22 0.78 -11.47 -3.46
N ASN A 23 1.37 -12.03 -4.52
CA ASN A 23 0.79 -11.96 -5.87
C ASN A 23 -0.49 -12.80 -6.01
N LYS A 24 -1.49 -12.30 -6.75
CA LYS A 24 -2.72 -13.05 -7.05
C LYS A 24 -2.43 -14.28 -7.91
N LEU A 25 -2.84 -15.45 -7.44
CA LEU A 25 -2.58 -16.76 -8.04
C LEU A 25 -3.66 -17.13 -9.06
N ILE A 26 -3.53 -16.62 -10.28
CA ILE A 26 -4.32 -17.05 -11.43
C ILE A 26 -3.47 -17.99 -12.28
N THR A 27 -3.94 -19.23 -12.43
CA THR A 27 -3.18 -20.34 -13.06
C THR A 27 -3.57 -20.58 -14.51
N GLU A 28 -4.81 -20.26 -14.90
CA GLU A 28 -5.32 -20.49 -16.25
C GLU A 28 -6.35 -19.40 -16.59
N HIS A 29 -6.22 -18.80 -17.77
CA HIS A 29 -7.09 -17.71 -18.24
C HIS A 29 -8.28 -18.26 -19.04
N PHE A 30 -9.33 -18.66 -18.34
CA PHE A 30 -10.53 -19.21 -18.98
C PHE A 30 -11.57 -18.15 -19.31
N CYS A 31 -12.16 -18.27 -20.50
CA CYS A 31 -13.32 -17.48 -20.87
C CYS A 31 -14.48 -17.78 -19.90
N PRO A 32 -15.07 -16.78 -19.22
CA PRO A 32 -16.16 -17.00 -18.28
C PRO A 32 -17.46 -17.47 -18.96
N PHE A 33 -17.56 -17.34 -20.29
CA PHE A 33 -18.75 -17.68 -21.06
C PHE A 33 -18.70 -19.06 -21.72
N CYS A 34 -17.51 -19.52 -22.13
CA CYS A 34 -17.38 -20.77 -22.87
C CYS A 34 -16.24 -21.69 -22.36
N SER A 35 -15.57 -21.29 -21.27
CA SER A 35 -14.50 -22.03 -20.59
C SER A 35 -13.31 -22.38 -21.48
N GLU A 36 -13.13 -21.69 -22.60
CA GLU A 36 -11.96 -21.86 -23.46
C GLU A 36 -10.74 -21.22 -22.79
N SER A 37 -9.57 -21.87 -22.90
CA SER A 37 -8.31 -21.30 -22.44
C SER A 37 -7.84 -20.21 -23.41
N ASN A 38 -7.39 -19.09 -22.88
CA ASN A 38 -6.91 -17.94 -23.65
C ASN A 38 -5.48 -17.56 -23.21
N PRO A 39 -4.70 -16.87 -24.07
CA PRO A 39 -3.45 -16.24 -23.65
C PRO A 39 -3.69 -15.24 -22.52
N ASP A 40 -2.72 -15.06 -21.61
CA ASP A 40 -2.87 -14.24 -20.41
C ASP A 40 -3.23 -12.77 -20.69
N TYR A 41 -2.79 -12.23 -21.83
CA TYR A 41 -3.06 -10.86 -22.28
C TYR A 41 -4.38 -10.70 -23.06
N ALA A 42 -5.14 -11.77 -23.28
CA ALA A 42 -6.29 -11.74 -24.18
C ALA A 42 -7.47 -10.95 -23.61
N THR A 43 -7.87 -9.85 -24.24
CA THR A 43 -9.08 -9.10 -23.88
C THR A 43 -10.35 -9.65 -24.53
N TYR A 44 -10.22 -10.62 -25.44
CA TYR A 44 -11.33 -11.30 -26.11
C TYR A 44 -11.07 -12.80 -26.19
N CYS A 45 -12.12 -13.60 -25.99
CA CYS A 45 -12.03 -15.04 -26.10
C CYS A 45 -11.78 -15.49 -27.54
N ILE A 46 -10.74 -16.29 -27.77
CA ILE A 46 -10.33 -16.82 -29.08
C ILE A 46 -11.44 -17.64 -29.77
N LYS A 47 -12.34 -18.24 -28.99
CA LYS A 47 -13.41 -19.11 -29.49
C LYS A 47 -14.75 -18.42 -29.65
N CYS A 48 -15.21 -17.69 -28.63
CA CYS A 48 -16.55 -17.10 -28.66
C CYS A 48 -16.56 -15.60 -29.00
N GLY A 49 -15.38 -14.97 -29.12
CA GLY A 49 -15.24 -13.55 -29.46
C GLY A 49 -15.77 -12.57 -28.42
N ARG A 50 -16.25 -13.06 -27.27
CA ARG A 50 -16.72 -12.20 -26.18
C ARG A 50 -15.55 -11.59 -25.44
N GLN A 51 -15.72 -10.33 -25.04
CA GLN A 51 -14.77 -9.61 -24.21
C GLN A 51 -14.61 -10.31 -22.85
N MET A 52 -13.39 -10.35 -22.35
CA MET A 52 -13.03 -10.92 -21.06
C MET A 52 -11.87 -10.15 -20.43
N ASN A 53 -11.71 -10.24 -19.12
CA ASN A 53 -10.67 -9.52 -18.39
C ASN A 53 -9.33 -10.20 -18.65
N PRO A 54 -8.27 -9.48 -19.05
CA PRO A 54 -6.94 -10.06 -19.13
C PRO A 54 -6.44 -10.47 -17.73
N LEU A 55 -5.42 -11.32 -17.64
CA LEU A 55 -4.83 -11.68 -16.34
C LEU A 55 -4.06 -10.53 -15.70
N TYR A 56 -3.59 -9.55 -16.46
CA TYR A 56 -2.91 -8.34 -16.00
C TYR A 56 -3.16 -7.19 -16.98
N ILE A 57 -3.02 -5.95 -16.52
CA ILE A 57 -3.14 -4.74 -17.34
C ILE A 57 -1.73 -4.22 -17.60
N ASP A 58 -1.26 -4.25 -18.84
CA ASP A 58 0.13 -3.88 -19.20
C ASP A 58 0.27 -2.53 -19.92
N SER A 59 -0.84 -1.87 -20.21
CA SER A 59 -0.88 -0.59 -20.92
C SER A 59 -2.00 0.30 -20.41
N PHE A 60 -1.78 1.62 -20.49
CA PHE A 60 -2.79 2.61 -20.09
C PHE A 60 -4.00 2.61 -21.02
N ASP A 61 -3.86 2.18 -22.27
CA ASP A 61 -4.99 2.01 -23.18
C ASP A 61 -5.94 0.90 -22.72
N VAL A 62 -5.39 -0.19 -22.16
CA VAL A 62 -6.20 -1.24 -21.53
C VAL A 62 -6.77 -0.74 -20.20
N LEU A 63 -5.94 -0.09 -19.37
CA LEU A 63 -6.38 0.45 -18.08
C LEU A 63 -7.59 1.37 -18.26
N PHE A 64 -7.47 2.40 -19.10
CA PHE A 64 -8.50 3.41 -19.38
C PHE A 64 -9.48 3.01 -20.48
N SER A 65 -9.70 1.71 -20.68
CA SER A 65 -10.73 1.23 -21.59
C SER A 65 -12.12 1.46 -20.99
N GLU A 66 -13.13 1.71 -21.85
CA GLU A 66 -14.55 1.82 -21.45
C GLU A 66 -15.01 0.60 -20.62
N PHE A 67 -14.42 -0.57 -20.87
CA PHE A 67 -14.71 -1.77 -20.09
C PHE A 67 -14.26 -1.67 -18.64
N ASN A 68 -13.01 -1.27 -18.39
CA ASN A 68 -12.48 -1.13 -17.03
C ASN A 68 -13.08 0.08 -16.31
N GLU A 69 -13.35 1.17 -17.04
CA GLU A 69 -14.12 2.31 -16.52
C GLU A 69 -15.49 1.85 -15.99
N ASN A 70 -16.21 1.02 -16.75
CA ASN A 70 -17.49 0.44 -16.33
C ASN A 70 -17.35 -0.49 -15.11
N LEU A 71 -16.26 -1.26 -15.00
CA LEU A 71 -16.01 -2.08 -13.81
C LEU A 71 -15.81 -1.22 -12.56
N LEU A 72 -15.04 -0.14 -12.67
CA LEU A 72 -14.75 0.76 -11.55
C LEU A 72 -15.97 1.59 -11.15
N SER A 73 -16.74 2.12 -12.11
CA SER A 73 -17.93 2.93 -11.83
C SER A 73 -19.06 2.13 -11.16
N ASN A 74 -19.17 0.84 -11.47
CA ASN A 74 -20.15 -0.06 -10.86
C ASN A 74 -19.57 -0.87 -9.69
N ALA A 75 -18.33 -0.60 -9.28
CA ALA A 75 -17.69 -1.31 -8.19
C ALA A 75 -18.43 -1.08 -6.87
N SER A 76 -18.59 -2.15 -6.11
CA SER A 76 -18.99 -2.08 -4.71
C SER A 76 -18.26 -3.17 -3.95
N ILE A 77 -17.87 -2.87 -2.71
CA ILE A 77 -17.22 -3.83 -1.84
C ILE A 77 -17.87 -3.78 -0.46
N GLY A 78 -18.41 -4.93 -0.04
CA GLY A 78 -18.97 -5.08 1.28
C GLY A 78 -17.88 -5.23 2.34
N ASP A 79 -18.26 -5.07 3.60
CA ASP A 79 -17.34 -5.18 4.73
C ASP A 79 -16.69 -6.57 4.80
N VAL A 80 -17.42 -7.63 4.44
CA VAL A 80 -16.89 -9.01 4.49
C VAL A 80 -15.83 -9.20 3.42
N GLU A 81 -16.09 -8.77 2.19
CA GLU A 81 -15.14 -8.84 1.08
C GLU A 81 -13.89 -8.00 1.36
N TYR A 82 -14.07 -6.77 1.88
CA TYR A 82 -12.95 -5.90 2.20
C TYR A 82 -12.09 -6.44 3.35
N ASN A 83 -12.70 -6.95 4.41
CA ASN A 83 -11.95 -7.57 5.52
C ASN A 83 -11.20 -8.83 5.06
N LYS A 84 -11.76 -9.59 4.11
CA LYS A 84 -11.06 -10.72 3.50
C LYS A 84 -9.86 -10.26 2.67
N LEU A 85 -9.99 -9.17 1.91
CA LEU A 85 -8.87 -8.57 1.19
C LEU A 85 -7.76 -8.16 2.15
N LEU A 86 -8.09 -7.48 3.25
CA LEU A 86 -7.10 -7.14 4.27
C LEU A 86 -6.44 -8.38 4.87
N SER A 87 -7.21 -9.40 5.25
CA SER A 87 -6.63 -10.61 5.84
C SER A 87 -5.70 -11.34 4.87
N GLU A 88 -6.01 -11.36 3.57
CA GLU A 88 -5.15 -11.94 2.53
C GLU A 88 -3.82 -11.17 2.38
N ILE A 89 -3.80 -9.84 2.52
CA ILE A 89 -2.56 -9.02 2.49
C ILE A 89 -1.63 -9.37 3.67
N PHE A 90 -2.20 -9.59 4.85
CA PHE A 90 -1.43 -9.87 6.08
C PHE A 90 -1.20 -11.37 6.33
N LEU A 91 -1.84 -12.26 5.56
CA LEU A 91 -1.75 -13.72 5.71
C LEU A 91 -0.31 -14.22 5.69
N ARG A 92 0.55 -13.60 4.88
CA ARG A 92 1.97 -13.95 4.81
C ARG A 92 2.68 -13.83 6.15
N ALA A 93 2.30 -12.88 7.00
CA ALA A 93 2.92 -12.72 8.31
C ALA A 93 2.48 -13.81 9.32
N GLU A 94 1.37 -14.51 9.10
CA GLU A 94 0.90 -15.58 10.00
C GLU A 94 1.81 -16.82 9.98
N HIS A 95 2.66 -16.96 8.97
CA HIS A 95 3.51 -18.13 8.77
C HIS A 95 5.00 -17.85 9.01
N PHE A 96 5.34 -16.65 9.49
CA PHE A 96 6.72 -16.23 9.73
C PHE A 96 6.96 -15.93 11.21
N GLU A 97 8.09 -16.41 11.73
CA GLU A 97 8.58 -15.99 13.04
C GLU A 97 9.46 -14.75 12.88
N ILE A 98 9.25 -13.75 13.72
CA ILE A 98 10.07 -12.53 13.73
C ILE A 98 11.40 -12.85 14.43
N GLU A 99 12.47 -12.89 13.65
CA GLU A 99 13.82 -13.18 14.11
C GLU A 99 14.73 -11.96 13.99
N GLY A 100 15.75 -11.87 14.84
CA GLY A 100 16.74 -10.79 14.77
C GLY A 100 17.65 -10.73 16.00
N ASN A 101 18.91 -10.39 15.79
CA ASN A 101 19.90 -10.22 16.87
C ASN A 101 19.71 -8.89 17.62
N THR A 102 19.30 -7.86 16.89
CA THR A 102 18.95 -6.54 17.43
C THR A 102 17.46 -6.26 17.27
N ILE A 103 16.96 -5.24 17.96
CA ILE A 103 15.56 -4.80 17.86
C ILE A 103 15.28 -4.30 16.43
N LYS A 104 16.23 -3.56 15.86
CA LYS A 104 16.18 -3.15 14.45
C LYS A 104 16.10 -4.35 13.52
N ASP A 105 16.93 -5.39 13.72
CA ASP A 105 16.92 -6.58 12.85
C ASP A 105 15.55 -7.27 12.86
N LYS A 106 14.88 -7.33 14.01
CA LYS A 106 13.52 -7.87 14.11
C LYS A 106 12.52 -7.04 13.30
N ILE A 107 12.61 -5.72 13.36
CA ILE A 107 11.74 -4.82 12.60
C ILE A 107 12.03 -4.91 11.09
N LEU A 108 13.30 -5.01 10.69
CA LEU A 108 13.70 -5.26 9.30
C LEU A 108 13.23 -6.64 8.81
N ASN A 109 13.34 -7.68 9.63
CA ASN A 109 12.86 -9.02 9.31
C ASN A 109 11.34 -9.01 9.10
N PHE A 110 10.60 -8.35 9.99
CA PHE A 110 9.15 -8.20 9.88
C PHE A 110 8.74 -7.41 8.63
N ALA A 111 9.31 -6.22 8.41
CA ALA A 111 9.04 -5.43 7.20
C ALA A 111 9.44 -6.19 5.93
N GLY A 112 10.51 -6.98 6.00
CA GLY A 112 11.01 -7.88 4.96
C GLY A 112 10.03 -8.97 4.50
N ILE A 113 9.08 -9.35 5.35
CA ILE A 113 7.96 -10.23 4.96
C ILE A 113 7.10 -9.53 3.89
N PHE A 114 6.95 -8.21 4.03
CA PHE A 114 6.08 -7.41 3.18
C PHE A 114 6.78 -6.91 1.92
N THR A 115 7.94 -6.31 2.10
CA THR A 115 8.69 -5.66 1.04
C THR A 115 10.18 -5.65 1.36
N GLN A 116 11.00 -5.58 0.33
CA GLN A 116 12.45 -5.50 0.47
C GLN A 116 12.84 -4.17 1.13
N CYS A 117 13.71 -4.26 2.13
CA CYS A 117 14.26 -3.12 2.84
C CYS A 117 15.73 -2.92 2.45
N TYR A 118 16.10 -1.70 2.05
CA TYR A 118 17.45 -1.37 1.60
C TYR A 118 18.04 -0.16 2.34
N PRO A 119 19.33 -0.19 2.69
CA PRO A 119 20.02 1.01 3.15
C PRO A 119 20.21 2.01 2.01
N LYS A 120 20.05 3.30 2.29
CA LYS A 120 20.29 4.39 1.32
C LYS A 120 21.77 4.50 0.98
N SER A 121 22.08 4.78 -0.29
CA SER A 121 23.47 5.00 -0.74
C SER A 121 23.95 6.45 -0.57
N ARG A 122 23.05 7.46 -0.56
CA ARG A 122 23.31 8.91 -0.34
C ARG A 122 22.03 9.65 0.15
N GLY A 123 22.18 10.80 0.82
CA GLY A 123 21.08 11.76 1.07
C GLY A 123 20.75 12.09 2.55
N TYR A 124 19.95 13.15 2.78
CA TYR A 124 19.59 13.77 4.08
C TYR A 124 18.18 13.38 4.62
N GLU A 125 17.29 12.83 3.79
CA GLU A 125 15.95 12.38 4.20
C GLU A 125 16.01 11.03 4.93
N ARG A 126 15.28 10.87 6.04
CA ARG A 126 15.37 9.71 6.95
C ARG A 126 14.94 8.39 6.28
N GLY A 127 13.86 8.42 5.49
CA GLY A 127 13.28 7.30 4.74
C GLY A 127 12.73 7.76 3.38
N PHE A 128 12.41 6.82 2.49
CA PHE A 128 11.59 7.05 1.30
C PHE A 128 11.11 5.70 0.77
N ILE A 129 9.82 5.53 0.53
CA ILE A 129 9.34 4.47 -0.35
C ILE A 129 9.53 4.89 -1.79
N PHE A 130 10.37 4.14 -2.48
CA PHE A 130 10.54 4.33 -3.90
C PHE A 130 9.39 3.64 -4.64
N LEU A 131 8.52 4.44 -5.26
CA LEU A 131 7.47 3.98 -6.18
C LEU A 131 6.60 2.84 -5.63
N GLY A 132 6.32 2.87 -4.32
CA GLY A 132 5.33 2.00 -3.68
C GLY A 132 5.78 0.56 -3.38
N ASN A 133 7.02 0.17 -3.69
CA ASN A 133 7.39 -1.25 -3.70
C ASN A 133 8.62 -1.63 -2.88
N LYS A 134 9.42 -0.68 -2.38
CA LYS A 134 10.64 -0.93 -1.58
C LYS A 134 10.77 0.09 -0.45
N ILE A 135 11.23 -0.35 0.71
CA ILE A 135 11.50 0.53 1.86
C ILE A 135 12.98 0.91 1.86
N PHE A 136 13.28 2.21 1.85
CA PHE A 136 14.63 2.72 2.06
C PHE A 136 14.77 3.36 3.42
N TYR A 137 15.85 3.02 4.13
CA TYR A 137 16.20 3.60 5.43
C TYR A 137 17.66 4.05 5.44
N ASP A 138 17.99 5.04 6.27
CA ASP A 138 19.37 5.51 6.43
C ASP A 138 20.09 4.74 7.54
N ASP A 139 20.98 3.83 7.16
CA ASP A 139 21.71 2.95 8.07
C ASP A 139 22.80 3.67 8.90
N ARG A 140 23.04 4.95 8.62
CA ARG A 140 23.99 5.82 9.34
C ARG A 140 23.36 6.48 10.57
N LEU A 141 22.03 6.45 10.70
CA LEU A 141 21.30 7.02 11.84
C LEU A 141 21.24 6.04 13.01
N ASP A 142 20.84 6.51 14.19
CA ASP A 142 20.65 5.61 15.35
C ASP A 142 19.54 4.58 15.07
N ASP A 143 19.66 3.39 15.66
CA ASP A 143 18.73 2.27 15.43
C ASP A 143 17.28 2.65 15.76
N SER A 144 17.04 3.48 16.77
CA SER A 144 15.71 4.03 17.08
C SER A 144 15.09 4.82 15.93
N VAL A 145 15.89 5.63 15.22
CA VAL A 145 15.44 6.41 14.05
C VAL A 145 15.18 5.49 12.87
N GLN A 146 16.05 4.50 12.67
CA GLN A 146 15.86 3.50 11.63
C GLN A 146 14.56 2.72 11.87
N ILE A 147 14.28 2.30 13.11
CA ILE A 147 13.05 1.60 13.48
C ILE A 147 11.80 2.45 13.17
N ALA A 148 11.78 3.72 13.59
CA ALA A 148 10.66 4.62 13.27
C ALA A 148 10.46 4.76 11.76
N THR A 149 11.55 4.99 11.04
CA THR A 149 11.54 5.12 9.59
C THR A 149 10.98 3.85 8.93
N ILE A 150 11.45 2.66 9.32
CA ILE A 150 10.97 1.40 8.72
C ILE A 150 9.48 1.19 8.99
N ILE A 151 8.98 1.52 10.18
CA ILE A 151 7.56 1.39 10.52
C ILE A 151 6.71 2.41 9.74
N HIS A 152 7.17 3.66 9.64
CA HIS A 152 6.53 4.73 8.88
C HIS A 152 6.41 4.37 7.40
N GLU A 153 7.53 3.95 6.79
CA GLU A 153 7.53 3.51 5.40
C GLU A 153 6.67 2.25 5.24
N LEU A 154 6.75 1.26 6.14
CA LEU A 154 5.87 0.08 6.05
C LEU A 154 4.38 0.45 6.02
N ALA A 155 3.97 1.49 6.74
CA ALA A 155 2.59 1.97 6.71
C ALA A 155 2.17 2.50 5.31
N HIS A 156 3.01 3.33 4.68
CA HIS A 156 2.79 3.78 3.31
C HIS A 156 2.72 2.60 2.32
N TYR A 157 3.62 1.62 2.45
CA TYR A 157 3.62 0.42 1.59
C TYR A 157 2.31 -0.37 1.77
N LEU A 158 1.84 -0.55 3.00
CA LEU A 158 0.61 -1.27 3.28
C LEU A 158 -0.61 -0.52 2.73
N LEU A 159 -0.67 0.81 2.87
CA LEU A 159 -1.73 1.61 2.26
C LEU A 159 -1.75 1.45 0.73
N PHE A 160 -0.59 1.57 0.09
CA PHE A 160 -0.44 1.32 -1.34
C PHE A 160 -0.95 -0.08 -1.72
N THR A 161 -0.54 -1.11 -0.98
CA THR A 161 -0.92 -2.50 -1.23
C THR A 161 -2.44 -2.72 -1.07
N ILE A 162 -3.08 -2.05 -0.11
CA ILE A 162 -4.54 -2.11 0.09
C ILE A 162 -5.26 -1.56 -1.13
N VAL A 163 -4.85 -0.38 -1.62
CA VAL A 163 -5.47 0.25 -2.80
C VAL A 163 -5.20 -0.56 -4.07
N GLU A 164 -3.97 -1.05 -4.27
CA GLU A 164 -3.62 -1.92 -5.39
C GLU A 164 -4.43 -3.22 -5.39
N SER A 165 -4.54 -3.88 -4.24
CA SER A 165 -5.29 -5.13 -4.10
C SER A 165 -6.79 -4.89 -4.36
N LEU A 166 -7.33 -3.75 -3.93
CA LEU A 166 -8.72 -3.39 -4.19
C LEU A 166 -8.98 -3.24 -5.70
N LEU A 167 -8.10 -2.53 -6.42
CA LEU A 167 -8.20 -2.39 -7.87
C LEU A 167 -8.01 -3.74 -8.59
N CYS A 168 -7.09 -4.59 -8.12
CA CYS A 168 -6.92 -5.95 -8.65
C CYS A 168 -8.18 -6.80 -8.48
N GLU A 169 -8.91 -6.66 -7.36
CA GLU A 169 -10.19 -7.31 -7.17
C GLU A 169 -11.27 -6.77 -8.10
N ILE A 170 -11.37 -5.45 -8.26
CA ILE A 170 -12.37 -4.79 -9.14
C ILE A 170 -12.16 -5.18 -10.61
N PHE A 171 -10.92 -5.10 -11.10
CA PHE A 171 -10.58 -5.42 -12.48
C PHE A 171 -10.40 -6.93 -12.72
N HIS A 172 -10.40 -7.74 -11.66
CA HIS A 172 -10.12 -9.19 -11.69
C HIS A 172 -8.78 -9.55 -12.36
N VAL A 173 -7.75 -8.74 -12.08
CA VAL A 173 -6.41 -8.86 -12.66
C VAL A 173 -5.37 -9.13 -11.57
N LYS A 174 -4.16 -9.53 -11.98
CA LYS A 174 -2.94 -9.52 -11.17
C LYS A 174 -2.35 -8.11 -11.11
N THR A 175 -1.42 -7.92 -10.18
CA THR A 175 -0.60 -6.71 -10.09
C THR A 175 0.23 -6.53 -11.37
N SER A 176 0.52 -5.27 -11.68
CA SER A 176 1.26 -4.88 -12.89
C SER A 176 1.87 -3.49 -12.68
N SER A 177 2.97 -3.19 -13.38
CA SER A 177 3.61 -1.86 -13.33
C SER A 177 2.64 -0.74 -13.73
N THR A 178 1.76 -1.00 -14.70
CA THR A 178 0.70 -0.06 -15.11
C THR A 178 -0.29 0.22 -13.98
N LEU A 179 -0.81 -0.82 -13.30
CA LEU A 179 -1.73 -0.58 -12.18
C LEU A 179 -1.03 0.11 -11.00
N GLN A 180 0.20 -0.31 -10.69
CA GLN A 180 1.02 0.29 -9.64
C GLN A 180 1.30 1.78 -9.89
N SER A 181 1.57 2.14 -11.15
CA SER A 181 1.79 3.54 -11.52
C SER A 181 0.56 4.41 -11.31
N PHE A 182 -0.64 3.86 -11.54
CA PHE A 182 -1.89 4.57 -11.25
C PHE A 182 -2.12 4.75 -9.75
N VAL A 183 -1.90 3.72 -8.93
CA VAL A 183 -2.00 3.83 -7.46
C VAL A 183 -0.98 4.83 -6.93
N TRP A 184 0.23 4.84 -7.48
CA TRP A 184 1.26 5.81 -7.10
C TRP A 184 0.84 7.23 -7.47
N TYR A 185 0.40 7.46 -8.71
CA TYR A 185 -0.13 8.74 -9.15
C TYR A 185 -1.22 9.25 -8.20
N PHE A 186 -2.21 8.41 -7.92
CA PHE A 186 -3.28 8.68 -6.95
C PHE A 186 -2.73 9.16 -5.60
N LEU A 187 -1.82 8.40 -4.97
CA LEU A 187 -1.28 8.72 -3.65
C LEU A 187 -0.33 9.93 -3.65
N THR A 188 0.10 10.40 -4.83
CA THR A 188 0.98 11.57 -4.97
C THR A 188 0.25 12.88 -5.27
N LEU A 189 -1.06 12.83 -5.51
CA LEU A 189 -1.91 14.03 -5.60
C LEU A 189 -1.93 14.77 -4.25
N PRO A 190 -2.08 16.11 -4.23
CA PRO A 190 -1.91 16.92 -3.01
C PRO A 190 -2.76 16.45 -1.82
N GLU A 191 -4.04 16.17 -2.04
CA GLU A 191 -5.00 15.71 -1.04
C GLU A 191 -4.58 14.36 -0.45
N PHE A 192 -4.24 13.43 -1.34
CA PHE A 192 -3.92 12.06 -0.96
C PHE A 192 -2.51 11.91 -0.40
N LYS A 193 -1.59 12.84 -0.71
CA LYS A 193 -0.30 12.96 0.00
C LYS A 193 -0.50 13.25 1.48
N ILE A 194 -1.40 14.18 1.82
CA ILE A 194 -1.73 14.50 3.21
C ILE A 194 -2.36 13.28 3.90
N MET A 195 -3.35 12.64 3.25
CA MET A 195 -3.95 11.40 3.75
C MET A 195 -2.88 10.31 4.00
N ASN A 196 -1.99 10.11 3.04
CA ASN A 196 -0.96 9.06 3.07
C ASN A 196 0.08 9.32 4.18
N GLU A 197 0.60 10.54 4.30
CA GLU A 197 1.51 10.90 5.41
C GLU A 197 0.82 10.83 6.77
N TYR A 198 -0.43 11.30 6.88
CA TYR A 198 -1.17 11.21 8.14
C TYR A 198 -1.36 9.75 8.57
N CYS A 199 -1.68 8.88 7.61
CA CYS A 199 -1.80 7.44 7.84
C CYS A 199 -0.50 6.87 8.42
N ALA A 200 0.63 7.15 7.77
CA ALA A 200 1.93 6.64 8.19
C ALA A 200 2.37 7.16 9.56
N HIS A 201 2.19 8.46 9.84
CA HIS A 201 2.48 9.05 11.15
C HIS A 201 1.61 8.48 12.27
N THR A 202 0.35 8.18 11.97
CA THR A 202 -0.56 7.58 12.95
C THR A 202 -0.14 6.14 13.27
N VAL A 203 0.24 5.37 12.25
CA VAL A 203 0.78 4.01 12.42
C VAL A 203 2.12 4.05 13.17
N GLU A 204 3.06 4.91 12.78
CA GLU A 204 4.33 5.11 13.50
C GLU A 204 4.06 5.44 14.97
N GLY A 205 3.20 6.43 15.23
CA GLY A 205 2.87 6.91 16.56
C GLY A 205 2.31 5.84 17.49
N ARG A 206 1.69 4.79 16.94
CA ARG A 206 1.20 3.65 17.72
C ARG A 206 2.31 2.77 18.29
N PHE A 207 3.39 2.59 17.54
CA PHE A 207 4.48 1.65 17.85
C PHE A 207 5.73 2.32 18.40
N ILE A 208 5.91 3.62 18.13
CA ILE A 208 7.01 4.43 18.64
C ILE A 208 6.64 5.07 19.98
N PRO A 209 7.60 5.20 20.93
CA PRO A 209 7.30 5.78 22.24
C PRO A 209 6.88 7.24 22.11
N TYR A 210 5.91 7.67 22.93
CA TYR A 210 5.45 9.06 22.95
C TYR A 210 6.60 10.05 23.19
N GLY A 211 6.62 11.11 22.40
CA GLY A 211 7.61 12.18 22.44
C GLY A 211 8.83 11.95 21.55
N TYR A 212 8.82 10.89 20.73
CA TYR A 212 9.88 10.60 19.75
C TYR A 212 9.37 10.54 18.30
N GLN A 213 8.06 10.63 18.11
CA GLN A 213 7.43 10.74 16.80
C GLN A 213 7.93 12.00 16.08
N ASN A 214 8.08 11.93 14.75
CA ASN A 214 8.53 13.07 13.96
C ASN A 214 7.52 13.46 12.88
N TYR A 215 6.57 14.33 13.23
CA TYR A 215 5.53 14.82 12.31
C TYR A 215 6.02 15.86 11.30
N GLY A 216 7.33 16.09 11.18
CA GLY A 216 7.88 17.14 10.33
C GLY A 216 7.47 17.04 8.85
N SER A 217 7.43 15.84 8.26
CA SER A 217 7.01 15.67 6.86
C SER A 217 5.54 16.05 6.66
N PHE A 218 4.66 15.59 7.55
CA PHE A 218 3.25 15.93 7.50
C PHE A 218 3.00 17.43 7.72
N ASN A 219 3.64 18.01 8.74
CA ASN A 219 3.49 19.42 9.07
C ASN A 219 3.91 20.31 7.89
N VAL A 220 5.02 19.98 7.20
CA VAL A 220 5.45 20.69 5.98
C VAL A 220 4.41 20.55 4.86
N LEU A 221 3.84 19.35 4.63
CA LEU A 221 2.80 19.19 3.62
C LEU A 221 1.55 20.03 3.90
N VAL A 222 1.15 20.14 5.17
CA VAL A 222 0.01 20.96 5.58
C VAL A 222 0.31 22.46 5.44
N GLU A 223 1.55 22.88 5.67
CA GLU A 223 1.96 24.28 5.48
C GLU A 223 2.07 24.66 3.99
N ASP A 224 2.51 23.74 3.14
CA ASP A 224 2.79 24.00 1.72
C ASP A 224 1.58 23.75 0.78
N THR A 225 0.47 23.21 1.30
CA THR A 225 -0.71 22.89 0.49
C THR A 225 -1.61 24.11 0.23
N SER A 226 -2.29 24.11 -0.93
CA SER A 226 -3.34 25.08 -1.26
C SER A 226 -4.73 24.65 -0.80
N LEU A 227 -4.85 23.49 -0.14
CA LEU A 227 -6.12 22.95 0.32
C LEU A 227 -6.68 23.76 1.49
N ASP A 228 -8.00 23.88 1.55
CA ASP A 228 -8.69 24.48 2.67
C ASP A 228 -8.71 23.54 3.89
N SER A 229 -9.00 24.08 5.07
CA SER A 229 -8.96 23.34 6.32
C SER A 229 -9.96 22.18 6.39
N GLU A 230 -11.13 22.28 5.74
CA GLU A 230 -12.14 21.22 5.71
C GLU A 230 -11.67 20.04 4.83
N SER A 231 -11.05 20.34 3.70
CA SER A 231 -10.41 19.34 2.83
C SER A 231 -9.28 18.61 3.55
N ILE A 232 -8.41 19.34 4.27
CA ILE A 232 -7.32 18.75 5.07
C ILE A 232 -7.89 17.84 6.16
N GLU A 233 -8.89 18.30 6.91
CA GLU A 233 -9.55 17.51 7.96
C GLU A 233 -10.16 16.23 7.38
N THR A 234 -10.83 16.32 6.23
CA THR A 234 -11.40 15.16 5.54
C THR A 234 -10.31 14.14 5.17
N MET A 235 -9.18 14.59 4.62
CA MET A 235 -8.06 13.72 4.27
C MET A 235 -7.39 13.09 5.50
N MET A 236 -7.33 13.81 6.62
CA MET A 236 -6.83 13.27 7.88
C MET A 236 -7.76 12.19 8.44
N ILE A 237 -9.07 12.40 8.46
CA ILE A 237 -10.04 11.39 8.91
C ILE A 237 -9.93 10.13 8.03
N PHE A 238 -9.78 10.32 6.72
CA PHE A 238 -9.62 9.23 5.77
C PHE A 238 -8.31 8.46 6.02
N GLY A 239 -7.19 9.16 6.20
CA GLY A 239 -5.89 8.59 6.55
C GLY A 239 -5.89 7.87 7.89
N ASN A 240 -6.55 8.44 8.91
CA ASN A 240 -6.72 7.83 10.22
C ASN A 240 -7.51 6.53 10.14
N THR A 241 -8.53 6.48 9.28
CA THR A 241 -9.34 5.27 9.08
C THR A 241 -8.48 4.13 8.53
N PHE A 242 -7.65 4.39 7.52
CA PHE A 242 -6.68 3.41 7.03
C PHE A 242 -5.62 3.04 8.09
N ALA A 243 -5.12 4.02 8.84
CA ALA A 243 -4.13 3.76 9.89
C ALA A 243 -4.66 2.79 10.94
N ASN A 244 -5.91 2.96 11.38
CA ASN A 244 -6.54 2.05 12.34
C ASN A 244 -6.69 0.63 11.79
N GLU A 245 -7.05 0.48 10.51
CA GLU A 245 -7.09 -0.83 9.85
C GLU A 245 -5.70 -1.49 9.86
N ILE A 246 -4.66 -0.75 9.46
CA ILE A 246 -3.27 -1.25 9.44
C ILE A 246 -2.80 -1.61 10.86
N ILE A 247 -3.03 -0.74 11.84
CA ILE A 247 -2.64 -0.93 13.24
C ILE A 247 -3.21 -2.24 13.79
N VAL A 248 -4.49 -2.53 13.57
CA VAL A 248 -5.15 -3.76 14.07
C VAL A 248 -4.44 -5.02 13.58
N TYR A 249 -3.92 -5.02 12.35
CA TYR A 249 -3.14 -6.15 11.84
C TYR A 249 -1.70 -6.15 12.33
N LEU A 250 -1.04 -4.99 12.36
CA LEU A 250 0.34 -4.87 12.82
C LEU A 250 0.50 -5.21 14.31
N GLU A 251 -0.48 -4.90 15.17
CA GLU A 251 -0.44 -5.22 16.60
C GLU A 251 -0.37 -6.72 16.91
N LYS A 252 -0.79 -7.58 15.98
CA LYS A 252 -0.65 -9.04 16.13
C LYS A 252 0.82 -9.49 16.11
N TYR A 253 1.70 -8.69 15.51
CA TYR A 253 3.09 -9.01 15.23
C TYR A 253 4.05 -8.07 15.96
N LEU A 254 3.77 -6.77 15.95
CA LEU A 254 4.40 -5.75 16.78
C LEU A 254 3.69 -5.67 18.14
N ASP A 255 3.74 -6.78 18.86
CA ASP A 255 3.02 -7.00 20.11
C ASP A 255 3.51 -6.10 21.26
N GLU A 256 2.93 -6.26 22.44
CA GLU A 256 3.37 -5.52 23.64
C GLU A 256 4.85 -5.73 23.95
N ARG A 257 5.36 -6.95 23.79
CA ARG A 257 6.76 -7.26 24.06
C ARG A 257 7.69 -6.52 23.11
N LEU A 258 7.46 -6.62 21.79
CA LEU A 258 8.32 -5.97 20.80
C LEU A 258 8.26 -4.44 20.94
N ARG A 259 7.09 -3.88 21.30
CA ARG A 259 6.98 -2.45 21.61
C ARG A 259 7.77 -2.02 22.85
N GLU A 260 7.81 -2.83 23.90
CA GLU A 260 8.69 -2.56 25.05
C GLU A 260 10.17 -2.66 24.69
N GLU A 261 10.53 -3.60 23.80
CA GLU A 261 11.88 -3.67 23.23
C GLU A 261 12.20 -2.39 22.43
N ILE A 262 11.32 -1.92 21.55
CA ILE A 262 11.48 -0.63 20.83
C ILE A 262 11.69 0.53 21.82
N LYS A 263 10.89 0.63 22.88
CA LYS A 263 11.07 1.63 23.95
C LYS A 263 12.46 1.56 24.60
N LEU A 264 13.00 0.35 24.77
CA LEU A 264 14.35 0.16 25.30
C LEU A 264 15.40 0.69 24.32
N GLN A 265 15.24 0.45 23.01
CA GLN A 265 16.17 0.98 22.00
C GLN A 265 16.28 2.51 22.07
N TYR A 266 15.14 3.21 22.18
CA TYR A 266 15.14 4.68 22.32
C TYR A 266 15.89 5.17 23.56
N LYS A 267 15.81 4.43 24.67
CA LYS A 267 16.60 4.73 25.87
C LYS A 267 18.08 4.46 25.67
N MET A 268 18.44 3.40 24.94
CA MET A 268 19.83 3.05 24.64
C MET A 268 20.52 4.08 23.75
N ASP A 269 19.78 4.64 22.79
CA ASP A 269 20.28 5.66 21.87
C ASP A 269 20.38 7.06 22.52
N LEU A 270 20.06 7.16 23.83
CA LEU A 270 20.11 8.40 24.62
C LEU A 270 19.36 9.58 23.98
N LYS A 271 18.32 9.30 23.18
CA LYS A 271 17.52 10.36 22.59
C LYS A 271 16.70 11.04 23.67
N THR A 272 16.72 12.36 23.67
CA THR A 272 15.76 13.13 24.45
C THR A 272 14.45 13.21 23.67
N PRO A 273 13.30 12.96 24.31
CA PRO A 273 12.01 13.22 23.67
C PRO A 273 11.93 14.69 23.25
N ASN A 274 11.54 14.95 22.01
CA ASN A 274 11.30 16.30 21.48
C ASN A 274 9.85 16.74 21.68
N PHE A 275 8.92 15.80 21.89
CA PHE A 275 7.48 16.06 21.98
C PHE A 275 6.98 16.91 20.81
N ASP A 276 7.55 16.69 19.62
CA ASP A 276 7.08 17.37 18.42
C ASP A 276 5.60 17.03 18.23
N SER A 277 4.77 18.07 18.13
CA SER A 277 3.33 17.92 17.98
C SER A 277 2.96 17.93 16.50
N ILE A 278 1.96 17.14 16.17
CA ILE A 278 1.19 17.33 14.94
C ILE A 278 0.36 18.62 15.08
N PHE A 279 0.32 19.47 14.05
CA PHE A 279 -0.42 20.74 14.13
C PHE A 279 -1.93 20.53 14.30
N ILE A 280 -2.44 19.46 13.70
CA ILE A 280 -3.86 19.10 13.71
C ILE A 280 -3.93 17.59 13.91
N GLU A 281 -4.69 17.15 14.92
CA GLU A 281 -4.89 15.73 15.22
C GLU A 281 -6.39 15.42 15.19
N THR A 282 -6.76 14.23 14.72
CA THR A 282 -8.13 13.74 14.80
C THR A 282 -8.15 12.32 15.34
N GLY A 283 -9.08 12.06 16.25
CA GLY A 283 -9.42 10.69 16.69
C GLY A 283 -10.57 10.09 15.87
N GLU A 284 -11.10 10.83 14.90
CA GLU A 284 -12.27 10.39 14.13
C GLU A 284 -11.88 9.38 13.05
N CYS A 285 -12.76 8.41 12.84
CA CYS A 285 -12.66 7.40 11.80
C CYS A 285 -14.02 7.25 11.12
N LEU A 286 -13.99 6.99 9.82
CA LEU A 286 -15.19 6.70 9.07
C LEU A 286 -15.63 5.25 9.30
N PRO A 287 -16.95 4.96 9.33
CA PRO A 287 -17.43 3.60 9.22
C PRO A 287 -16.93 2.94 7.93
N LEU A 288 -16.64 1.63 7.99
CA LEU A 288 -16.00 0.90 6.89
C LEU A 288 -16.75 1.03 5.55
N VAL A 289 -18.06 0.82 5.56
CA VAL A 289 -18.94 1.00 4.38
C VAL A 289 -18.82 2.40 3.78
N VAL A 290 -18.80 3.44 4.62
CA VAL A 290 -18.72 4.83 4.19
C VAL A 290 -17.36 5.10 3.55
N LYS A 291 -16.28 4.71 4.22
CA LYS A 291 -14.91 4.84 3.74
C LYS A 291 -14.70 4.11 2.41
N ASN A 292 -15.19 2.87 2.29
CA ASN A 292 -15.06 2.09 1.05
C ASN A 292 -15.84 2.71 -0.11
N SER A 293 -17.06 3.17 0.14
CA SER A 293 -17.87 3.87 -0.87
C SER A 293 -17.19 5.16 -1.34
N MET A 294 -16.67 5.96 -0.40
CA MET A 294 -15.92 7.18 -0.72
C MET A 294 -14.65 6.88 -1.52
N LEU A 295 -13.86 5.88 -1.10
CA LEU A 295 -12.65 5.46 -1.81
C LEU A 295 -12.94 5.08 -3.26
N LEU A 296 -13.96 4.25 -3.51
CA LEU A 296 -14.32 3.83 -4.86
C LEU A 296 -14.75 5.01 -5.73
N LYS A 297 -15.54 5.94 -5.18
CA LYS A 297 -15.95 7.16 -5.88
C LYS A 297 -14.75 8.02 -6.25
N ILE A 298 -13.84 8.24 -5.31
CA ILE A 298 -12.61 9.02 -5.52
C ILE A 298 -11.72 8.35 -6.57
N LEU A 299 -11.51 7.03 -6.48
CA LEU A 299 -10.71 6.28 -7.44
C LEU A 299 -11.29 6.39 -8.85
N TYR A 300 -12.62 6.37 -8.99
CA TYR A 300 -13.29 6.58 -10.27
C TYR A 300 -13.07 7.99 -10.82
N GLU A 301 -13.29 9.03 -10.01
CA GLU A 301 -13.08 10.43 -10.43
C GLU A 301 -11.64 10.67 -10.90
N ILE A 302 -10.66 10.12 -10.18
CA ILE A 302 -9.25 10.25 -10.52
C ILE A 302 -8.89 9.39 -11.74
N PHE A 303 -9.54 8.24 -11.91
CA PHE A 303 -9.38 7.42 -13.11
C PHE A 303 -9.85 8.16 -14.36
N GLU A 304 -10.99 8.86 -14.30
CA GLU A 304 -11.47 9.70 -15.39
C GLU A 304 -10.48 10.83 -15.70
N GLU A 305 -9.99 11.55 -14.69
CA GLU A 305 -9.01 12.62 -14.86
C GLU A 305 -7.68 12.12 -15.45
N ALA A 306 -7.18 11.00 -14.93
CA ALA A 306 -5.92 10.39 -15.32
C ALA A 306 -5.94 9.83 -16.75
N SER A 307 -7.12 9.62 -17.34
CA SER A 307 -7.27 9.19 -18.73
C SER A 307 -6.82 10.26 -19.74
N SER A 308 -6.71 11.52 -19.31
CA SER A 308 -6.27 12.67 -20.12
C SER A 308 -4.81 12.57 -20.59
N SER A 309 -4.46 13.31 -21.65
CA SER A 309 -3.14 13.25 -22.29
C SER A 309 -1.98 13.70 -21.40
N GLU A 310 -2.23 14.64 -20.48
CA GLU A 310 -1.25 15.23 -19.59
C GLU A 310 -0.88 14.26 -18.48
N ALA A 311 -1.87 13.70 -17.78
CA ALA A 311 -1.67 12.72 -16.71
C ALA A 311 -1.04 11.42 -17.22
N ARG A 312 -1.38 10.99 -18.45
CA ARG A 312 -0.76 9.82 -19.09
C ARG A 312 0.77 9.89 -19.18
N LYS A 313 1.35 11.08 -19.38
CA LYS A 313 2.83 11.22 -19.44
C LYS A 313 3.48 10.98 -18.09
N GLU A 314 2.86 11.48 -17.04
CA GLU A 314 3.34 11.28 -15.68
C GLU A 314 3.23 9.81 -15.29
N LEU A 315 2.09 9.17 -15.59
CA LEU A 315 1.88 7.75 -15.39
C LEU A 315 2.91 6.87 -16.11
N GLU A 316 3.23 7.16 -17.38
CA GLU A 316 4.29 6.45 -18.12
C GLU A 316 5.66 6.66 -17.45
N SER A 317 5.99 7.88 -17.03
CA SER A 317 7.24 8.15 -16.32
C SER A 317 7.35 7.38 -15.00
N ILE A 318 6.23 7.25 -14.27
CA ILE A 318 6.17 6.47 -13.03
C ILE A 318 6.37 4.98 -13.34
N LYS A 319 5.66 4.47 -14.36
CA LYS A 319 5.73 3.07 -14.80
C LYS A 319 7.16 2.67 -15.21
N GLU A 320 7.82 3.47 -16.03
CA GLU A 320 9.23 3.26 -16.42
C GLU A 320 10.13 3.22 -15.18
N GLY A 321 9.90 4.12 -14.21
CA GLY A 321 10.61 4.12 -12.94
C GLY A 321 10.45 2.82 -12.15
N ILE A 322 9.26 2.22 -12.17
CA ILE A 322 8.97 0.94 -11.48
C ILE A 322 9.71 -0.21 -12.19
N GLU A 323 9.67 -0.26 -13.52
CA GLU A 323 10.22 -1.38 -14.30
C GLU A 323 11.76 -1.44 -14.32
N VAL A 324 12.41 -0.29 -14.17
CA VAL A 324 13.89 -0.20 -14.14
C VAL A 324 14.48 -0.64 -12.78
N ASN A 325 13.67 -0.76 -11.73
CA ASN A 325 14.11 -0.99 -10.35
C ASN A 325 13.79 -2.38 -9.80
#